data_AF-A0A519VF50-F1
#
_entry.id   AF-A0A519VF50-F1
#
_cell.length_a   1.000
_cell.length_b   1.000
_cell.length_c   1.000
_cell.angle_alpha   90.00
_cell.angle_beta   90.00
_cell.angle_gamma   90.00
#
_symmetry.space_group_name_H-M   'P 1'
#
loop_
_entity.id
_entity.type
_entity.pdbx_description
1 polymer ?
#
loop_
_entity_poly.entity_id
_entity_poly.type
_entity_poly.pdbx_seq_one_letter_code
_entity_poly.pdbx_strand_id
1 'polypeptide(L)' 'MRKIFAIICTLITLYAVKETVVIFISDNAEVIAKRPILIVIALSITLPLVFLSLWLWKPKNNGLPNS' A
#
# COMPACT_ATOMS: atom_id res chain seq x y z
N MET A 1 -3.27 10.93 -17.35
CA MET A 1 -3.94 10.97 -16.02
C MET A 1 -3.79 9.66 -15.23
N ARG A 2 -4.37 8.51 -15.63
CA ARG A 2 -4.27 7.24 -14.85
C ARG A 2 -2.85 6.76 -14.52
N LYS A 3 -1.89 6.89 -15.46
CA LYS A 3 -0.49 6.49 -15.24
C LYS A 3 0.18 7.32 -14.13
N ILE A 4 -0.10 8.62 -14.05
CA ILE A 4 0.47 9.52 -13.02
C ILE A 4 -0.10 9.14 -11.65
N PHE A 5 -1.41 8.92 -11.56
CA PHE A 5 -2.04 8.41 -10.35
C PHE A 5 -1.46 7.06 -9.93
N ALA A 6 -1.20 6.16 -10.89
CA ALA A 6 -0.56 4.88 -10.61
C ALA A 6 0.82 5.05 -9.98
N ILE A 7 1.67 5.92 -10.57
CA ILE A 7 3.02 6.21 -10.07
C ILE A 7 2.97 6.78 -8.65
N ILE A 8 2.12 7.78 -8.40
CA ILE A 8 1.96 8.38 -7.07
C ILE A 8 1.47 7.35 -6.06
N CYS A 9 0.47 6.53 -6.43
CA CYS A 9 -0.07 5.50 -5.57
C CYS A 9 0.99 4.43 -5.23
N THR A 10 1.83 4.02 -6.19
CA THR A 10 2.97 3.13 -5.91
C THR A 10 3.98 3.75 -4.96
N LEU A 11 4.31 5.04 -5.10
CA LEU A 11 5.26 5.72 -4.20
C LEU A 11 4.72 5.76 -2.75
N ILE A 12 3.45 6.12 -2.59
CA ILE A 12 2.80 6.13 -1.26
C ILE A 12 2.76 4.72 -0.68
N THR A 13 2.44 3.71 -1.50
CA THR A 13 2.43 2.31 -1.07
C THR A 13 3.82 1.87 -0.60
N LEU A 14 4.89 2.23 -1.33
CA LEU A 14 6.28 1.94 -0.95
C LEU A 14 6.66 2.59 0.38
N TYR A 15 6.25 3.84 0.59
CA TYR A 15 6.46 4.54 1.86
C TYR A 15 5.72 3.87 3.02
N ALA A 16 4.46 3.48 2.82
CA ALA A 16 3.67 2.79 3.82
C ALA A 16 4.25 1.40 4.16
N VAL A 17 4.81 0.69 3.17
CA VAL A 17 5.53 -0.58 3.38
C VAL A 17 6.82 -0.36 4.20
N LYS A 18 7.58 0.70 3.91
CA LYS A 18 8.76 1.07 4.72
C LYS A 18 8.37 1.29 6.18
N GLU A 19 7.32 2.08 6.43
CA GLU A 19 6.89 2.37 7.81
C GLU A 19 6.38 1.13 8.54
N THR A 20 5.67 0.23 7.86
CA THR A 20 5.31 -1.08 8.44
C THR A 20 6.55 -1.86 8.86
N VAL A 21 7.57 -1.96 8.01
CA VAL A 21 8.82 -2.66 8.32
C VAL A 21 9.54 -2.02 9.51
N VAL A 22 9.56 -0.68 9.59
CA VAL A 22 10.13 0.04 10.73
C VAL A 22 9.37 -0.31 12.02
N ILE A 23 8.04 -0.33 12.01
CA ILE A 23 7.22 -0.74 13.17
C ILE A 23 7.55 -2.19 13.59
N PHE A 24 7.80 -3.08 12.63
CA PHE A 24 8.15 -4.48 12.89
C PHE A 24 9.56 -4.65 13.49
N ILE A 25 10.53 -3.83 13.10
CA ILE A 25 11.93 -3.99 13.52
C ILE A 25 12.31 -3.03 14.67
N SER A 26 11.51 -2.00 14.94
CA SER A 26 11.83 -0.99 15.95
C SER A 26 11.91 -1.59 17.36
N ASP A 27 13.02 -1.31 18.06
CA ASP A 27 13.25 -1.66 19.48
C ASP A 27 12.80 -0.56 20.46
N ASN A 28 12.06 0.44 19.98
CA ASN A 28 11.53 1.49 20.87
C ASN A 28 10.51 0.91 21.85
N ALA A 29 10.70 1.16 23.15
CA ALA A 29 9.83 0.63 24.22
C ALA A 29 8.34 0.98 24.03
N GLU A 30 8.06 2.20 23.55
CA GLU A 30 6.70 2.67 23.26
C GLU A 30 6.07 1.93 22.08
N VAL A 31 6.87 1.60 21.07
CA VAL A 31 6.46 0.84 19.88
C VAL A 31 6.22 -0.61 20.24
N ILE A 32 7.07 -1.21 21.10
CA ILE A 32 6.90 -2.58 21.60
C ILE A 32 5.58 -2.69 22.38
N ALA A 33 5.30 -1.75 23.28
CA ALA A 33 4.09 -1.74 24.09
C ALA A 33 2.79 -1.68 23.27
N LYS A 34 2.81 -1.01 22.11
CA LYS A 34 1.65 -0.86 21.22
C LYS A 34 1.76 -1.64 19.91
N ARG A 35 2.75 -2.51 19.78
CA ARG A 35 3.09 -3.25 18.57
C ARG A 35 1.89 -3.96 17.93
N PRO A 36 1.01 -4.66 18.67
CA PRO A 36 -0.14 -5.35 18.07
C PRO A 36 -1.09 -4.38 17.36
N ILE A 37 -1.38 -3.24 17.99
CA ILE A 37 -2.28 -2.22 17.45
C ILE A 37 -1.64 -1.50 16.27
N LEU A 38 -0.34 -1.16 16.39
CA LEU A 38 0.40 -0.50 15.31
C LEU A 38 0.49 -1.38 14.06
N ILE A 39 0.72 -2.69 14.22
CA ILE A 39 0.71 -3.65 13.11
C ILE A 39 -0.67 -3.67 12.44
N VAL A 40 -1.76 -3.73 13.21
CA VAL A 40 -3.13 -3.75 12.66
C VAL A 40 -3.42 -2.47 11.87
N ILE A 41 -3.07 -1.30 12.40
CA ILE A 41 -3.27 -0.01 11.71
C ILE A 41 -2.45 0.01 10.42
N ALA A 42 -1.18 -0.35 10.51
CA ALA A 42 -0.27 -0.28 9.39
C ALA A 42 -0.66 -1.28 8.28
N LEU A 43 -1.12 -2.49 8.62
CA LEU A 43 -1.71 -3.46 7.68
C LEU A 43 -3.04 -2.96 7.10
N SER A 44 -3.91 -2.38 7.92
CA SER A 44 -5.21 -1.84 7.48
C SER A 44 -5.05 -0.73 6.44
N ILE A 45 -3.96 0.02 6.47
CA ILE A 45 -3.65 1.05 5.45
C ILE A 45 -2.92 0.43 4.26
N THR A 46 -1.89 -0.39 4.49
CA THR A 46 -1.07 -0.95 3.41
C THR A 46 -1.85 -1.92 2.51
N LEU A 47 -2.71 -2.79 3.07
CA LEU A 47 -3.53 -3.72 2.29
C LEU A 47 -4.38 -3.02 1.22
N PRO A 48 -5.30 -2.08 1.56
CA PRO A 48 -6.11 -1.40 0.57
C PRO A 48 -5.28 -0.55 -0.38
N LEU A 49 -4.15 0.02 0.04
CA LEU A 49 -3.24 0.73 -0.86
C LEU A 49 -2.60 -0.19 -1.89
N VAL A 50 -2.16 -1.38 -1.50
CA VAL A 50 -1.61 -2.38 -2.43
C VAL A 50 -2.68 -2.83 -3.42
N PHE A 51 -3.90 -3.12 -2.95
CA PHE A 51 -5.02 -3.46 -3.83
C PHE A 51 -5.37 -2.32 -4.80
N LEU A 52 -5.42 -1.07 -4.32
CA LEU A 52 -5.64 0.11 -5.15
C LEU A 52 -4.50 0.29 -6.17
N SER A 53 -3.25 0.15 -5.74
CA SER A 53 -2.07 0.26 -6.59
C SER A 53 -2.09 -0.77 -7.73
N LEU A 54 -2.35 -2.04 -7.40
CA LEU A 54 -2.47 -3.13 -8.39
C LEU A 54 -3.67 -2.91 -9.32
N TRP A 55 -4.82 -2.49 -8.80
CA TRP A 55 -5.97 -2.17 -9.64
C TRP A 55 -5.67 -1.00 -10.58
N LEU A 56 -4.97 0.02 -10.10
CA LEU A 56 -4.65 1.19 -10.90
C LEU A 56 -3.66 0.87 -12.03
N TRP A 57 -2.82 -0.15 -11.84
CA TRP A 57 -1.96 -0.73 -12.87
C TRP A 57 -2.66 -1.71 -13.80
N LYS A 58 -3.84 -2.25 -13.43
CA LYS A 58 -4.61 -3.11 -14.31
C LYS A 58 -4.93 -2.35 -15.60
N PRO A 59 -4.45 -2.81 -16.77
CA PRO A 59 -4.80 -2.17 -18.02
C PRO A 59 -6.32 -2.23 -18.16
N LYS A 60 -6.93 -1.10 -18.51
CA LYS A 60 -8.32 -1.12 -18.96
C LYS A 60 -8.30 -1.99 -20.21
N ASN A 61 -8.65 -3.26 -20.07
CA ASN A 61 -9.07 -4.07 -21.19
C ASN A 61 -10.31 -3.34 -21.70
N ASN A 62 -10.12 -2.40 -22.63
CA ASN A 62 -11.18 -2.03 -23.52
C ASN A 62 -11.52 -3.36 -24.19
N GLY A 63 -12.55 -4.04 -23.68
CA GLY A 63 -13.25 -5.02 -24.47
C GLY A 63 -13.60 -4.29 -25.74
N LEU A 64 -12.80 -4.51 -26.78
CA LEU A 64 -13.19 -4.28 -28.14
C LEU A 64 -14.35 -5.27 -28.33
N PRO A 65 -15.60 -4.82 -28.44
CA PRO A 65 -16.51 -5.62 -29.20
C PRO A 65 -15.91 -5.71 -30.62
N ASN A 66 -15.95 -6.92 -31.18
CA ASN A 66 -15.82 -7.29 -32.60
C ASN A 66 -14.52 -6.97 -33.38
N SER A 67 -13.80 -8.04 -33.73
CA SER A 67 -13.37 -8.29 -35.12
C SER A 67 -13.39 -9.79 -35.37
#